data_AF-A0A8J8TBS4-F1
#
_entry.id   AF-A0A8J8TBS4-F1
#
_cell.length_a   1.000
_cell.length_b   1.000
_cell.length_c   1.000
_cell.angle_alpha   90.00
_cell.angle_beta   90.00
_cell.angle_gamma   90.00
#
_symmetry.space_group_name_H-M   'P 1'
#
loop_
_entity.id
_entity.type
_entity.pdbx_description
1 polymer ?
#
loop_
_entity_poly.entity_id
_entity_poly.type
_entity_poly.pdbx_seq_one_letter_code
_entity_poly.pdbx_strand_id
1 'polypeptide(L)' 'MEVDCTVWRPMNSHGGVTLWETAGHRTFHVVEYARPSIRTAMARATGTTALRVRLVPLNSRGETWRAVGVTPNP' A
#
# COMPACT_ATOMS: atom_id res chain seq x y z
N MET A 1 -7.22 -1.57 -8.81
CA MET A 1 -6.61 -2.90 -8.65
C MET A 1 -6.71 -3.30 -7.18
N GLU A 2 -6.94 -4.58 -6.88
CA GLU A 2 -6.83 -5.12 -5.53
C GLU A 2 -5.59 -6.02 -5.48
N VAL A 3 -4.83 -5.92 -4.38
CA VAL A 3 -3.55 -6.59 -4.20
C VAL A 3 -3.45 -7.12 -2.77
N ASP A 4 -3.06 -8.38 -2.64
CA ASP A 4 -2.64 -8.95 -1.37
C ASP A 4 -1.13 -8.70 -1.19
N CYS A 5 -0.77 -7.99 -0.13
CA CYS A 5 0.59 -7.47 0.04
C CYS A 5 0.96 -7.28 1.51
N THR A 6 2.25 -7.14 1.79
CA THR A 6 2.77 -6.65 3.07
C THR A 6 3.33 -5.23 2.93
N VAL A 7 3.39 -4.49 4.04
CA VAL A 7 4.06 -3.18 4.08
C VAL A 7 5.55 -3.41 4.27
N TRP A 8 6.36 -3.27 3.22
CA TRP A 8 7.78 -3.60 3.31
C TRP A 8 8.58 -2.57 4.10
N ARG A 9 8.47 -1.29 3.72
CA ARG A 9 9.17 -0.19 4.40
C ARG A 9 8.51 1.17 4.12
N PRO A 10 8.68 2.16 5.01
CA PRO A 10 8.43 3.55 4.68
C PRO A 10 9.30 3.97 3.49
N MET A 11 8.71 4.71 2.56
CA MET A 11 9.41 5.20 1.37
C MET A 11 10.02 6.58 1.61
N ASN A 12 9.35 7.45 2.37
CA ASN A 12 9.80 8.81 2.67
C ASN A 12 9.18 9.35 3.99
N SER A 13 9.68 10.49 4.45
CA SER A 13 9.19 11.20 5.66
C SER A 13 7.77 11.76 5.50
N HIS A 14 7.23 11.81 4.27
CA HIS A 14 5.88 12.29 3.98
C HIS A 14 4.80 11.20 4.14
N GLY A 15 5.19 9.98 4.52
CA GLY A 15 4.26 8.88 4.78
C GLY A 15 3.93 8.02 3.56
N GLY A 16 4.76 8.10 2.51
CA GLY A 16 4.72 7.11 1.44
C GLY A 16 5.21 5.74 1.93
N VAL A 17 4.66 4.66 1.40
CA VAL A 17 5.04 3.28 1.75
C VAL A 17 5.27 2.43 0.51
N THR A 18 6.20 1.48 0.61
CA THR A 18 6.37 0.43 -0.40
C THR A 18 5.59 -0.81 0.05
N LEU A 19 4.65 -1.25 -0.77
CA LEU A 19 3.96 -2.53 -0.62
C LEU A 19 4.70 -3.61 -1.40
N TRP A 20 4.75 -4.82 -0.86
CA TRP A 20 5.29 -6.01 -1.52
C TRP A 20 4.16 -7.02 -1.74
N GLU A 21 3.87 -7.35 -2.99
CA GLU A 21 2.84 -8.34 -3.35
C GLU A 21 3.21 -9.74 -2.87
N THR A 22 2.28 -10.42 -2.22
CA THR A 22 2.53 -11.76 -1.67
C THR A 22 2.63 -12.84 -2.75
N ALA A 23 1.88 -12.71 -3.86
CA ALA A 23 1.79 -13.72 -4.90
C ALA A 23 2.75 -13.49 -6.09
N GLY A 24 3.12 -12.24 -6.39
CA GLY A 24 3.69 -11.88 -7.69
C GLY A 24 5.04 -11.15 -7.66
N HIS A 25 5.66 -10.99 -6.48
CA HIS A 25 6.95 -10.29 -6.33
C HIS A 25 6.96 -8.85 -6.91
N ARG A 26 5.79 -8.22 -7.01
CA ARG A 26 5.67 -6.84 -7.49
C ARG A 26 5.67 -5.87 -6.31
N THR A 27 6.28 -4.70 -6.51
CA THR A 27 6.20 -3.60 -5.55
C THR A 27 5.26 -2.51 -6.01
N PHE A 28 4.63 -1.83 -5.05
CA PHE A 28 3.77 -0.68 -5.29
C PHE A 28 4.17 0.46 -4.38
N HIS A 29 4.42 1.66 -4.93
CA HIS A 29 4.67 2.85 -4.13
C HIS A 29 3.37 3.61 -3.89
N VAL A 30 2.88 3.52 -2.66
CA VAL A 30 1.70 4.26 -2.22
C VAL A 30 2.14 5.60 -1.68
N VAL A 31 1.67 6.67 -2.32
CA VAL A 31 2.02 8.07 -1.96
C VAL A 31 0.82 8.90 -1.59
N GLU A 32 -0.39 8.44 -1.94
CA GLU A 32 -1.64 9.08 -1.56
C GLU A 32 -2.61 8.10 -0.92
N TYR A 33 -3.51 8.64 -0.08
CA TYR A 33 -4.53 7.88 0.63
C TYR A 33 -5.88 8.55 0.41
N ALA A 34 -6.93 7.77 0.13
CA ALA A 34 -8.27 8.32 -0.01
C ALA A 34 -8.81 8.91 1.30
N ARG A 35 -8.36 8.38 2.44
CA ARG A 35 -8.79 8.79 3.79
C ARG A 35 -7.62 8.67 4.77
N PRO A 36 -7.56 9.52 5.82
CA PRO A 36 -6.53 9.42 6.86
C PRO A 36 -6.49 8.05 7.56
N SER A 37 -7.64 7.39 7.74
CA SER A 37 -7.73 6.07 8.38
C SER A 37 -6.96 4.98 7.63
N ILE A 38 -6.91 5.05 6.30
CA ILE A 38 -6.14 4.10 5.47
C ILE A 38 -4.64 4.28 5.73
N ARG A 39 -4.18 5.53 5.80
CA ARG A 39 -2.79 5.86 6.13
C ARG A 39 -2.42 5.33 7.52
N THR A 40 -3.27 5.55 8.51
CA THR A 40 -3.05 5.05 9.87
C THR A 40 -3.01 3.52 9.92
N ALA A 41 -3.90 2.83 9.19
CA ALA A 41 -3.91 1.37 9.14
C ALA A 41 -2.62 0.81 8.52
N MET A 42 -2.16 1.36 7.40
CA MET A 42 -0.90 0.93 6.78
C MET A 42 0.33 1.27 7.64
N ALA A 43 0.34 2.42 8.31
CA ALA A 43 1.44 2.80 9.20
C ALA A 43 1.55 1.88 10.44
N ARG A 44 0.44 1.26 10.86
CA ARG A 44 0.41 0.28 11.95
C ARG A 44 0.72 -1.14 11.50
N ALA A 45 0.57 -1.45 10.22
CA ALA A 45 0.87 -2.76 9.69
C ALA A 45 2.38 -3.00 9.78
N THR A 46 2.77 -4.09 10.44
CA THR A 46 4.17 -4.50 10.54
C THR A 46 4.61 -5.18 9.24
N GLY A 47 5.92 -5.31 9.03
CA GLY A 47 6.52 -5.85 7.80
C GLY A 47 6.00 -7.21 7.33
N THR A 48 5.41 -7.98 8.23
CA THR A 48 4.87 -9.32 7.98
C THR A 48 3.35 -9.37 7.97
N THR A 49 2.65 -8.25 8.25
CA THR A 49 1.19 -8.20 8.24
C THR A 49 0.69 -8.22 6.80
N ALA A 50 -0.01 -9.29 6.42
CA ALA A 50 -0.69 -9.35 5.14
C ALA A 50 -1.95 -8.46 5.15
N LEU A 51 -2.07 -7.66 4.10
CA LEU A 51 -3.17 -6.74 3.87
C LEU A 51 -3.71 -6.97 2.47
N ARG A 52 -5.03 -6.81 2.32
CA ARG A 52 -5.65 -6.58 1.03
C ARG A 52 -5.83 -5.09 0.82
N VAL A 53 -5.21 -4.55 -0.22
CA VAL A 53 -5.20 -3.12 -0.52
C VAL A 53 -5.84 -2.85 -1.87
N ARG A 54 -6.75 -1.88 -1.91
CA ARG A 54 -7.33 -1.37 -3.17
C ARG A 54 -6.55 -0.14 -3.62
N LEU A 55 -5.94 -0.24 -4.79
CA LEU A 55 -5.06 0.76 -5.39
C LEU A 55 -5.67 1.39 -6.67
N VAL A 56 -5.48 2.69 -6.82
CA VAL A 56 -5.79 3.47 -8.03
C VAL A 56 -4.51 4.15 -8.51
N PRO A 57 -4.14 4.05 -9.81
CA PRO A 57 -2.93 4.68 -10.32
C PRO A 57 -3.07 6.22 -10.28
N LEU A 58 -2.01 6.91 -9.89
CA LEU A 58 -1.98 8.39 -9.89
C LEU A 58 -1.46 8.97 -11.21
N ASN A 59 -0.66 8.19 -11.94
CA ASN A 59 -0.17 8.57 -13.25
C ASN A 59 -0.21 7.36 -14.20
N SER A 60 -0.11 7.66 -15.50
CA SER A 60 -0.06 6.65 -16.57
C SER A 60 1.21 5.80 -16.56
N ARG A 61 2.25 6.20 -15.81
CA ARG A 61 3.51 5.46 -15.69
C ARG A 61 3.46 4.33 -14.64
N GLY A 62 2.39 4.22 -13.85
CA GLY A 62 2.13 3.06 -13.00
C GLY A 62 3.05 2.88 -11.79
N GLU A 63 3.92 3.85 -11.52
CA GLU A 63 4.90 3.77 -10.43
C GLU A 63 4.36 4.31 -9.11
N THR A 64 3.33 5.15 -9.13
CA THR A 64 2.73 5.75 -7.93
C THR A 64 1.23 5.49 -7.83
N TRP A 65 0.80 5.16 -6.61
CA TRP A 65 -0.55 4.69 -6.34
C TRP A 65 -1.20 5.46 -5.20
N ARG A 66 -2.53 5.60 -5.33
CA ARG A 66 -3.42 6.03 -4.26
C ARG A 66 -4.09 4.80 -3.65
N ALA A 67 -3.94 4.63 -2.34
CA ALA A 67 -4.68 3.62 -1.59
C ALA A 67 -6.09 4.12 -1.29
N VAL A 68 -7.10 3.40 -1.79
CA VAL A 68 -8.52 3.74 -1.61
C VAL A 68 -9.26 2.80 -0.67
N GLY A 69 -8.64 1.67 -0.29
CA GLY A 69 -9.15 0.74 0.71
C GLY A 69 -8.03 -0.14 1.27
N VAL A 70 -8.20 -0.59 2.51
CA VAL A 70 -7.29 -1.52 3.17
C VAL A 70 -8.08 -2.38 4.15
N THR A 71 -7.85 -3.69 4.10
CA THR A 71 -8.39 -4.65 5.07
C THR A 71 -7.29 -5.63 5.47
N PRO A 72 -7.24 -6.07 6.74
CA PRO A 72 -6.39 -7.19 7.12
C PRO A 72 -6.69 -8.42 6.25
N ASN A 73 -5.66 -9.12 5.83
CA ASN A 73 -5.78 -10.40 5.13
C ASN A 73 -5.06 -11.46 5.98
N PRO A 74 -5.78 -12.39 6.64
CA PRO A 74 -5.17 -13.40 7.50
C PRO A 74 -4.36 -14.44 6.72
#